data_AF-A0A538HRH1-F1
#
_entry.id   AF-A0A538HRH1-F1
#
_cell.length_a   1.000
_cell.length_b   1.000
_cell.length_c   1.000
_cell.angle_alpha   90.00
_cell.angle_beta   90.00
_cell.angle_gamma   90.00
#
_symmetry.space_group_name_H-M   'P 1'
#
loop_
_entity.id
_entity.type
_entity.pdbx_description
1 polymer ?
#
loop_
_entity_poly.entity_id
_entity_poly.type
_entity_poly.pdbx_seq_one_letter_code
_entity_poly.pdbx_strand_id
1 'polypeptide(L)'
;MGTRGLLVRFFGGMAVGVAAVAVVVGCAASSRAHPRVGGVLGAGQERGRWATAAELAWLRKLGRWETSLMRSLNRVGQAASAAAAAPYLEPVRACSADLVAQVGPPPTERLARALDVVQRACGHLERAADASEAATAASEGRVGGKLLLRADQMVPPGEVRALPVVAGVSMQSHVDPKFSRIASGLAEKHVDVNCWSRVDWTRLLREEKAYTLHHIDDNTLGFAGVGGARDNLSPEVCDSLDELQYQHRMPGAMDAKLLLATAVVTLSHEPQHNKGIAVEAQAECYAIQLMRETAVKLGAAPAYAAELQRVYWQRYDEELPSYRSPECANGRAYDLDPASSTFP
;
A
#
# COMPACT_ATOMS: atom_id res chain seq x y z
N MET A 1 -23.78 20.05 49.75
CA MET A 1 -24.30 19.40 48.52
C MET A 1 -23.48 19.94 47.36
N GLY A 2 -22.59 19.11 46.83
CA GLY A 2 -21.40 19.53 46.08
C GLY A 2 -21.59 19.59 44.57
N THR A 3 -21.11 20.68 43.98
CA THR A 3 -20.88 20.94 42.56
C THR A 3 -19.68 20.15 42.03
N ARG A 4 -19.87 18.88 41.68
CA ARG A 4 -18.87 18.01 41.01
C ARG A 4 -19.38 17.37 39.71
N GLY A 5 -20.31 18.02 39.01
CA GLY A 5 -21.07 17.40 37.92
C GLY A 5 -20.77 17.82 36.48
N LEU A 6 -19.73 18.64 36.17
CA LEU A 6 -19.58 19.21 34.82
C LEU A 6 -18.21 19.08 34.14
N LEU A 7 -17.20 18.47 34.78
CA LEU A 7 -15.80 18.51 34.27
C LEU A 7 -15.31 17.22 33.58
N VAL A 8 -16.14 16.19 33.43
CA VAL A 8 -15.71 14.88 32.88
C VAL A 8 -16.04 14.70 31.39
N ARG A 9 -16.74 15.65 30.75
CA ARG A 9 -17.09 15.55 29.31
C ARG A 9 -16.18 16.31 28.34
N PHE A 10 -15.13 16.96 28.82
CA PHE A 10 -14.26 17.79 27.97
C PHE A 10 -12.92 17.15 27.56
N PHE A 11 -12.45 16.10 28.25
CA PHE A 11 -11.13 15.51 27.98
C PHE A 11 -11.13 14.26 27.08
N GLY A 12 -12.31 13.81 26.64
CA GLY A 12 -12.43 12.65 25.73
C GLY A 12 -12.30 12.97 24.24
N GLY A 13 -12.30 14.25 23.85
CA GLY A 13 -12.36 14.66 22.44
C GLY A 13 -11.02 14.60 21.70
N MET A 14 -9.94 15.13 22.29
CA MET A 14 -8.66 15.26 21.58
C MET A 14 -7.98 13.93 21.29
N ALA A 15 -8.13 12.93 22.17
CA ALA A 15 -7.54 11.61 21.95
C ALA A 15 -8.17 10.87 20.75
N VAL A 16 -9.48 11.03 20.54
CA VAL A 16 -10.20 10.41 19.40
C VAL A 16 -9.92 11.17 18.09
N GLY A 17 -9.73 12.50 18.17
CA GLY A 17 -9.50 13.36 17.02
C GLY A 17 -8.21 13.04 16.26
N VAL A 18 -7.12 12.75 16.98
CA VAL A 18 -5.83 12.43 16.35
C VAL A 18 -5.54 10.92 16.29
N ALA A 19 -6.18 10.10 17.13
CA ALA A 19 -6.31 8.67 16.84
C ALA A 19 -7.02 8.44 15.50
N ALA A 20 -7.94 9.31 15.08
CA ALA A 20 -8.48 9.26 13.73
C ALA A 20 -7.40 9.47 12.65
N VAL A 21 -6.28 10.15 12.89
CA VAL A 21 -5.19 10.27 11.90
C VAL A 21 -4.41 8.96 11.75
N ALA A 22 -4.20 8.23 12.86
CA ALA A 22 -3.62 6.89 12.80
C ALA A 22 -4.63 5.81 12.35
N VAL A 23 -5.92 6.00 12.61
CA VAL A 23 -7.01 5.12 12.15
C VAL A 23 -7.40 5.42 10.70
N VAL A 24 -6.99 6.54 10.10
CA VAL A 24 -7.27 6.81 8.68
C VAL A 24 -6.31 6.09 7.73
N VAL A 25 -5.26 5.48 8.28
CA VAL A 25 -4.51 4.41 7.61
C VAL A 25 -5.25 3.05 7.73
N GLY A 26 -6.36 2.95 8.49
CA GLY A 26 -7.05 1.68 8.77
C GLY A 26 -8.58 1.62 8.72
N CYS A 27 -9.34 2.72 8.61
CA CYS A 27 -10.81 2.68 8.61
C CYS A 27 -11.43 3.96 8.01
N ALA A 28 -11.88 3.89 6.75
CA ALA A 28 -13.00 4.70 6.23
C ALA A 28 -13.52 4.11 4.91
N ALA A 29 -14.16 2.94 4.97
CA ALA A 29 -15.08 2.51 3.92
C ALA A 29 -16.40 3.26 4.11
N SER A 30 -16.66 4.24 3.24
CA SER A 30 -18.00 4.71 2.94
C SER A 30 -18.08 4.87 1.44
N SER A 31 -18.69 3.87 0.82
CA SER A 31 -18.98 3.77 -0.60
C SER A 31 -19.85 4.93 -1.05
N ARG A 32 -19.26 5.88 -1.77
CA ARG A 32 -19.98 6.76 -2.69
C ARG A 32 -19.46 6.50 -4.09
N ALA A 33 -20.38 6.20 -4.99
CA ALA A 33 -20.11 6.00 -6.41
C ALA A 33 -19.38 7.23 -6.98
N HIS A 34 -18.14 7.01 -7.45
CA HIS A 34 -17.44 8.00 -8.27
C HIS A 34 -18.00 7.95 -9.70
N PRO A 35 -18.16 9.11 -10.35
CA PRO A 35 -18.49 9.14 -11.77
C PRO A 35 -17.32 8.55 -12.56
N ARG A 36 -17.65 7.62 -13.46
CA ARG A 36 -16.73 7.08 -14.46
C ARG A 36 -16.22 8.23 -15.33
N VAL A 37 -15.00 8.69 -15.10
CA VAL A 37 -14.28 9.50 -16.08
C VAL A 37 -13.72 8.52 -17.11
N GLY A 38 -14.47 8.35 -18.20
CA GLY A 38 -13.96 7.73 -19.42
C GLY A 38 -12.91 8.65 -20.04
N GLY A 39 -11.64 8.32 -19.85
CA GLY A 39 -10.51 8.90 -20.55
C GLY A 39 -9.88 7.85 -21.45
N VAL A 40 -10.26 7.89 -22.72
CA VAL A 40 -9.74 7.08 -23.82
C VAL A 40 -8.24 7.38 -24.02
N LEU A 41 -7.42 6.31 -24.00
CA LEU A 41 -6.13 6.11 -24.66
C LEU A 41 -4.97 7.08 -24.34
N GLY A 42 -3.93 6.52 -23.70
CA GLY A 42 -2.59 7.09 -23.49
C GLY A 42 -1.79 7.31 -24.78
N ALA A 43 -2.29 8.14 -25.69
CA ALA A 43 -1.53 8.71 -26.78
C ALA A 43 -0.99 10.08 -26.35
N GLY A 44 0.17 10.10 -25.70
CA GLY A 44 0.93 11.36 -25.51
C GLY A 44 1.58 11.61 -24.15
N GLN A 45 1.46 10.71 -23.17
CA GLN A 45 2.31 10.82 -21.97
C GLN A 45 3.74 10.44 -22.36
N GLU A 46 4.69 11.37 -22.19
CA GLU A 46 6.11 11.10 -22.36
C GLU A 46 6.46 9.77 -21.69
N ARG A 47 7.15 8.86 -22.40
CA ARG A 47 7.70 7.64 -21.80
C ARG A 47 8.54 8.08 -20.60
N GLY A 48 7.98 7.95 -19.39
CA GLY A 48 8.58 8.52 -18.19
C GLY A 48 10.02 8.04 -18.08
N ARG A 49 10.95 8.96 -17.84
CA ARG A 49 12.35 8.61 -17.61
C ARG A 49 12.53 8.15 -16.17
N TRP A 50 13.49 7.27 -15.93
CA TRP A 50 13.96 6.98 -14.57
C TRP A 50 14.44 8.24 -13.84
N ALA A 51 14.49 8.20 -12.53
CA ALA A 51 15.02 9.25 -11.68
C ALA A 51 16.50 9.49 -11.99
N THR A 52 16.85 10.76 -12.15
CA THR A 52 18.23 11.21 -12.22
C THR A 52 18.91 11.11 -10.86
N ALA A 53 20.25 11.25 -10.82
CA ALA A 53 20.99 11.27 -9.56
C ALA A 53 20.52 12.38 -8.60
N ALA A 54 20.16 13.55 -9.14
CA ALA A 54 19.62 14.66 -8.35
C ALA A 54 18.24 14.33 -7.76
N GLU A 55 17.37 13.70 -8.55
CA GLU A 55 16.05 13.24 -8.09
C GLU A 55 16.16 12.16 -7.02
N LEU A 56 17.04 11.17 -7.19
CA LEU A 56 17.31 10.16 -6.17
C LEU A 56 17.83 10.78 -4.86
N ALA A 57 18.70 11.79 -4.94
CA ALA A 57 19.19 12.48 -3.76
C ALA A 57 18.08 13.25 -3.03
N TRP A 58 17.15 13.85 -3.79
CA TRP A 58 15.99 14.54 -3.25
C TRP A 58 14.97 13.56 -2.63
N LEU A 59 14.66 12.45 -3.31
CA LEU A 59 13.76 11.40 -2.80
C LEU A 59 14.25 10.84 -1.45
N ARG A 60 15.56 10.66 -1.27
CA ARG A 60 16.14 10.28 0.03
C ARG A 60 15.88 11.28 1.14
N LYS A 61 15.86 12.57 0.82
CA LYS A 61 15.52 13.61 1.82
C LYS A 61 14.04 13.55 2.15
N LEU A 62 13.18 13.45 1.14
CA LEU A 62 11.74 13.32 1.31
C LEU A 62 11.40 12.09 2.17
N GLY A 63 11.94 10.92 1.84
CA GLY A 63 11.71 9.68 2.59
C GLY A 63 12.13 9.75 4.06
N ARG A 64 13.26 10.40 4.37
CA ARG A 64 13.68 10.63 5.77
C ARG A 64 12.74 11.55 6.52
N TRP A 65 12.33 12.64 5.89
CA TRP A 65 11.38 13.57 6.46
C TRP A 65 10.03 12.87 6.72
N GLU A 66 9.52 12.14 5.74
CA GLU A 66 8.25 11.43 5.82
C GLU A 66 8.27 10.34 6.89
N THR A 67 9.32 9.52 6.94
CA THR A 67 9.51 8.51 8.00
C THR A 67 9.49 9.16 9.39
N SER A 68 10.07 10.35 9.53
CA SER A 68 10.02 11.10 10.79
C SER A 68 8.60 11.55 11.13
N LEU A 69 7.89 12.14 10.16
CA LEU A 69 6.51 12.59 10.31
C LEU A 69 5.57 11.42 10.67
N MET A 70 5.65 10.31 9.94
CA MET A 70 4.81 9.13 10.16
C MET A 70 5.06 8.49 11.53
N ARG A 71 6.30 8.48 12.02
CA ARG A 71 6.58 8.06 13.41
C ARG A 71 5.88 8.96 14.42
N SER A 72 5.89 10.28 14.23
CA SER A 72 5.18 11.22 15.10
C SER A 72 3.66 10.99 15.06
N LEU A 73 3.08 10.89 13.86
CA LEU A 73 1.65 10.61 13.67
C LEU A 73 1.22 9.29 14.32
N ASN A 74 2.01 8.23 14.16
CA ASN A 74 1.75 6.93 14.79
C ASN A 74 1.80 7.02 16.32
N ARG A 75 2.78 7.73 16.88
CA ARG A 75 2.88 7.96 18.33
C ARG A 75 1.70 8.75 18.87
N VAL A 76 1.25 9.76 18.14
CA VAL A 76 0.05 10.51 18.50
C VAL A 76 -1.18 9.59 18.52
N GLY A 77 -1.36 8.76 17.49
CA GLY A 77 -2.51 7.87 17.41
C GLY A 77 -2.53 6.73 18.44
N GLN A 78 -1.37 6.30 18.90
CA GLN A 78 -1.22 5.30 19.97
C GLN A 78 -1.31 5.89 21.38
N ALA A 79 -1.33 7.21 21.52
CA ALA A 79 -1.32 7.86 22.83
C ALA A 79 -2.64 7.62 23.58
N ALA A 80 -2.55 7.19 24.85
CA ALA A 80 -3.71 6.92 25.70
C ALA A 80 -4.49 8.19 26.10
N SER A 81 -3.93 9.38 25.89
CA SER A 81 -4.54 10.66 26.21
C SER A 81 -3.93 11.81 25.41
N ALA A 82 -4.60 12.96 25.40
CA ALA A 82 -4.08 14.18 24.77
C ALA A 82 -2.76 14.66 25.40
N ALA A 83 -2.60 14.52 26.72
CA ALA A 83 -1.36 14.87 27.41
C ALA A 83 -0.19 13.97 26.98
N ALA A 84 -0.46 12.68 26.76
CA ALA A 84 0.54 11.74 26.24
C ALA A 84 0.88 11.98 24.76
N ALA A 85 -0.07 12.51 23.97
CA ALA A 85 0.15 12.87 22.58
C ALA A 85 0.97 14.17 22.40
N ALA A 86 0.89 15.09 23.35
CA ALA A 86 1.40 16.46 23.21
C ALA A 86 2.87 16.57 22.73
N PRO A 87 3.84 15.75 23.22
CA PRO A 87 5.22 15.83 22.75
C PRO A 87 5.41 15.46 21.27
N TYR A 88 4.50 14.67 20.72
CA TYR A 88 4.57 14.18 19.34
C TYR A 88 3.81 15.07 18.34
N LEU A 89 3.06 16.07 18.84
CA LEU A 89 2.34 17.03 17.99
C LEU A 89 3.25 18.13 17.44
N GLU A 90 4.39 18.41 18.07
CA GLU A 90 5.30 19.48 17.63
C GLU A 90 5.80 19.26 16.18
N PRO A 91 6.33 18.07 15.82
CA PRO A 91 6.70 17.80 14.42
C PRO A 91 5.53 17.87 13.43
N VAL A 92 4.30 17.64 13.90
CA VAL A 92 3.09 17.75 13.07
C VAL A 92 2.71 19.22 12.86
N ARG A 93 2.85 20.07 13.88
CA ARG A 93 2.66 21.53 13.78
C ARG A 93 3.75 22.21 12.94
N ALA A 94 4.94 21.64 12.92
CA ALA A 94 6.05 22.14 12.12
C ALA A 94 6.11 21.53 10.71
N CYS A 95 5.12 20.71 10.29
CA CYS A 95 5.19 19.88 9.09
C CYS A 95 5.69 20.63 7.85
N SER A 96 5.08 21.78 7.51
CA SER A 96 5.44 22.57 6.32
C SER A 96 6.82 23.20 6.44
N ALA A 97 7.14 23.74 7.63
CA ALA A 97 8.44 24.36 7.89
C ALA A 97 9.58 23.34 7.81
N ASP A 98 9.37 22.17 8.44
CA ASP A 98 10.30 21.04 8.43
C ASP A 98 10.47 20.45 7.03
N LEU A 99 9.39 20.34 6.26
CA LEU A 99 9.44 19.88 4.87
C LEU A 99 10.37 20.78 4.04
N VAL A 100 10.18 22.11 4.13
CA VAL A 100 11.03 23.07 3.41
C VAL A 100 12.49 22.99 3.88
N ALA A 101 12.71 22.94 5.20
CA ALA A 101 14.06 22.92 5.77
C ALA A 101 14.83 21.63 5.46
N GLN A 102 14.18 20.47 5.53
CA GLN A 102 14.83 19.16 5.42
C GLN A 102 14.88 18.63 3.99
N VAL A 103 13.83 18.86 3.20
CA VAL A 103 13.70 18.32 1.83
C VAL A 103 14.21 19.33 0.80
N GLY A 104 13.81 20.58 0.92
CA GLY A 104 14.15 21.66 -0.01
C GLY A 104 13.46 21.54 -1.37
N PRO A 105 13.80 22.44 -2.32
CA PRO A 105 13.14 22.48 -3.62
C PRO A 105 13.41 21.20 -4.44
N PRO A 106 12.42 20.72 -5.21
CA PRO A 106 12.58 19.55 -6.06
C PRO A 106 13.41 19.91 -7.30
N PRO A 107 14.25 18.97 -7.79
CA PRO A 107 15.12 19.23 -8.94
C PRO A 107 14.40 19.25 -10.29
N THR A 108 13.13 18.80 -10.35
CA THR A 108 12.34 18.70 -11.59
C THR A 108 10.87 19.07 -11.36
N GLU A 109 10.19 19.52 -12.41
CA GLU A 109 8.76 19.89 -12.36
C GLU A 109 7.86 18.70 -11.98
N ARG A 110 8.20 17.48 -12.41
CA ARG A 110 7.42 16.28 -12.07
C ARG A 110 7.39 16.00 -10.56
N LEU A 111 8.51 16.24 -9.86
CA LEU A 111 8.57 16.13 -8.39
C LEU A 111 7.98 17.35 -7.69
N ALA A 112 7.99 18.52 -8.33
CA ALA A 112 7.31 19.72 -7.81
C ALA A 112 5.81 19.50 -7.58
N ARG A 113 5.15 18.75 -8.47
CA ARG A 113 3.74 18.40 -8.31
C ARG A 113 3.48 17.51 -7.09
N ALA A 114 4.37 16.55 -6.82
CA ALA A 114 4.26 15.70 -5.64
C ALA A 114 4.48 16.54 -4.37
N LEU A 115 5.50 17.40 -4.35
CA LEU A 115 5.79 18.28 -3.23
C LEU A 115 4.64 19.24 -2.91
N ASP A 116 3.96 19.80 -3.93
CA ASP A 116 2.77 20.65 -3.71
C ASP A 116 1.67 19.87 -2.97
N VAL A 117 1.43 18.60 -3.33
CA VAL A 117 0.45 17.76 -2.65
C VAL A 117 0.85 17.52 -1.20
N VAL A 118 2.13 17.26 -0.92
CA VAL A 118 2.67 17.10 0.44
C VAL A 118 2.52 18.41 1.24
N GLN A 119 2.81 19.57 0.66
CA GLN A 119 2.65 20.87 1.33
C GLN A 119 1.19 21.13 1.73
N ARG A 120 0.24 20.84 0.83
CA ARG A 120 -1.19 20.91 1.19
C ARG A 120 -1.55 19.93 2.30
N ALA A 121 -0.99 18.72 2.27
CA ALA A 121 -1.18 17.73 3.33
C ALA A 121 -0.70 18.26 4.68
N CYS A 122 0.50 18.86 4.73
CA CYS A 122 1.02 19.50 5.93
C CYS A 122 0.09 20.57 6.48
N GLY A 123 -0.42 21.47 5.63
CA GLY A 123 -1.36 22.50 6.08
C GLY A 123 -2.63 21.92 6.74
N HIS A 124 -3.12 20.76 6.28
CA HIS A 124 -4.22 20.04 6.94
C HIS A 124 -3.77 19.41 8.27
N LEU A 125 -2.60 18.80 8.31
CA LEU A 125 -2.07 18.17 9.53
C LEU A 125 -1.78 19.20 10.65
N GLU A 126 -1.26 20.37 10.29
CA GLU A 126 -1.03 21.49 11.21
C GLU A 126 -2.36 21.98 11.81
N ARG A 127 -3.38 22.22 10.97
CA ARG A 127 -4.73 22.56 11.45
C ARG A 127 -5.32 21.46 12.32
N ALA A 128 -5.06 20.20 12.03
CA ALA A 128 -5.50 19.09 12.86
C ALA A 128 -4.84 19.10 14.24
N ALA A 129 -3.54 19.44 14.30
CA ALA A 129 -2.77 19.50 15.54
C ALA A 129 -3.12 20.72 16.43
N ASP A 130 -3.65 21.79 15.83
CA ASP A 130 -4.04 23.02 16.53
C ASP A 130 -5.55 23.10 16.83
N ALA A 131 -6.36 22.21 16.25
CA ALA A 131 -7.78 22.18 16.49
C ALA A 131 -8.12 21.85 17.96
N SER A 132 -8.90 22.72 18.58
CA SER A 132 -9.46 22.49 19.92
C SER A 132 -10.60 21.47 19.93
N GLU A 133 -11.32 21.37 18.81
CA GLU A 133 -12.44 20.44 18.62
C GLU A 133 -12.00 19.12 17.99
N ALA A 134 -12.38 18.02 18.63
CA ALA A 134 -12.09 16.66 18.20
C ALA A 134 -12.52 16.34 16.76
N ALA A 135 -13.73 16.78 16.39
CA ALA A 135 -14.30 16.51 15.08
C ALA A 135 -13.52 17.20 13.96
N THR A 136 -13.10 18.45 14.21
CA THR A 136 -12.27 19.23 13.31
C THR A 136 -10.88 18.61 13.17
N ALA A 137 -10.23 18.25 14.28
CA ALA A 137 -8.94 17.55 14.26
C ALA A 137 -9.01 16.25 13.42
N ALA A 138 -10.03 15.43 13.64
CA ALA A 138 -10.26 14.21 12.88
C ALA A 138 -10.51 14.47 11.39
N SER A 139 -11.25 15.52 11.06
CA SER A 139 -11.59 15.86 9.67
C SER A 139 -10.39 16.39 8.90
N GLU A 140 -9.66 17.35 9.47
CA GLU A 140 -8.45 17.91 8.88
C GLU A 140 -7.38 16.83 8.72
N GLY A 141 -7.15 16.05 9.78
CA GLY A 141 -6.17 14.96 9.74
C GLY A 141 -6.53 13.86 8.72
N ARG A 142 -7.82 13.58 8.52
CA ARG A 142 -8.31 12.72 7.42
C ARG A 142 -7.91 13.22 6.06
N VAL A 143 -8.09 14.52 5.81
CA VAL A 143 -7.77 15.12 4.52
C VAL A 143 -6.25 15.16 4.33
N GLY A 144 -5.49 15.52 5.38
CA GLY A 144 -4.03 15.48 5.38
C GLY A 144 -3.47 14.10 5.03
N GLY A 145 -3.92 13.05 5.73
CA GLY A 145 -3.48 11.68 5.45
C GLY A 145 -3.81 11.21 4.03
N LYS A 146 -5.00 11.53 3.50
CA LYS A 146 -5.36 11.23 2.10
C LYS A 146 -4.47 11.94 1.08
N LEU A 147 -4.03 13.16 1.38
CA LEU A 147 -3.13 13.90 0.52
C LEU A 147 -1.71 13.32 0.56
N LEU A 148 -1.22 12.87 1.73
CA LEU A 148 0.06 12.16 1.82
C LEU A 148 0.05 10.89 0.97
N LEU A 149 -0.93 10.00 1.16
CA LEU A 149 -1.05 8.77 0.36
C LEU A 149 -1.13 9.05 -1.15
N ARG A 150 -1.80 10.15 -1.54
CA ARG A 150 -1.83 10.58 -2.94
C ARG A 150 -0.46 11.05 -3.43
N ALA A 151 0.31 11.75 -2.61
CA ALA A 151 1.65 12.18 -2.96
C ALA A 151 2.60 11.00 -3.12
N ASP A 152 2.49 9.98 -2.26
CA ASP A 152 3.25 8.72 -2.38
C ASP A 152 2.99 8.07 -3.74
N GLN A 153 1.75 8.01 -4.20
CA GLN A 153 1.41 7.45 -5.52
C GLN A 153 1.95 8.25 -6.73
N MET A 154 2.63 9.37 -6.49
CA MET A 154 3.26 10.20 -7.52
C MET A 154 4.78 10.03 -7.56
N VAL A 155 5.38 9.32 -6.60
CA VAL A 155 6.82 9.09 -6.49
C VAL A 155 7.11 7.63 -6.10
N PRO A 156 8.20 7.05 -6.57
CA PRO A 156 9.20 7.65 -7.44
C PRO A 156 8.77 7.69 -8.92
N PRO A 157 9.44 8.50 -9.75
CA PRO A 157 9.08 8.65 -11.16
C PRO A 157 9.08 7.34 -11.96
N GLY A 158 9.89 6.36 -11.55
CA GLY A 158 9.98 5.03 -12.15
C GLY A 158 8.69 4.24 -12.07
N GLU A 159 8.01 4.25 -10.92
CA GLU A 159 6.78 3.50 -10.69
C GLU A 159 5.61 4.02 -11.55
N VAL A 160 5.52 5.35 -11.70
CA VAL A 160 4.41 6.02 -12.41
C VAL A 160 4.62 6.10 -13.93
N ARG A 161 5.62 5.39 -14.47
CA ARG A 161 5.89 5.36 -15.91
C ARG A 161 4.74 4.67 -16.64
N ALA A 162 4.34 5.24 -17.77
CA ALA A 162 3.45 4.54 -18.69
C ALA A 162 4.17 3.30 -19.27
N LEU A 163 3.56 2.13 -19.09
CA LEU A 163 4.00 0.86 -19.65
C LEU A 163 3.05 0.43 -20.78
N PRO A 164 3.54 -0.31 -21.79
CA PRO A 164 2.65 -0.92 -22.79
C PRO A 164 1.72 -1.93 -22.12
N VAL A 165 0.48 -2.05 -22.61
CA VAL A 165 -0.43 -3.13 -22.19
C VAL A 165 -0.14 -4.34 -23.06
N VAL A 166 0.25 -5.45 -22.45
CA VAL A 166 0.57 -6.71 -23.14
C VAL A 166 -0.14 -7.84 -22.43
N ALA A 167 -0.90 -8.66 -23.17
CA ALA A 167 -1.46 -9.89 -22.64
C ALA A 167 -0.57 -11.06 -23.08
N GLY A 168 0.14 -11.66 -22.14
CA GLY A 168 1.02 -12.79 -22.42
C GLY A 168 2.46 -12.56 -22.01
N VAL A 169 3.24 -13.63 -22.16
CA VAL A 169 4.68 -13.67 -21.84
C VAL A 169 5.41 -12.51 -22.51
N SER A 170 6.12 -11.71 -21.73
CA SER A 170 6.89 -10.57 -22.23
C SER A 170 8.18 -10.38 -21.45
N MET A 171 9.28 -10.18 -22.18
CA MET A 171 10.58 -9.81 -21.61
C MET A 171 10.68 -8.31 -21.29
N GLN A 172 9.69 -7.52 -21.67
CA GLN A 172 9.63 -6.08 -21.45
C GLN A 172 8.64 -5.75 -20.33
N SER A 173 8.92 -4.68 -19.60
CA SER A 173 8.00 -4.16 -18.59
C SER A 173 6.67 -3.78 -19.24
N HIS A 174 5.56 -4.26 -18.70
CA HIS A 174 4.23 -4.09 -19.28
C HIS A 174 3.15 -4.10 -18.19
N VAL A 175 1.96 -3.63 -18.54
CA VAL A 175 0.73 -3.90 -17.76
C VAL A 175 0.09 -5.16 -18.30
N ASP A 176 -0.10 -6.17 -17.44
CA ASP A 176 -0.84 -7.37 -17.82
C ASP A 176 -2.35 -7.18 -17.59
N PRO A 177 -3.20 -7.19 -18.63
CA PRO A 177 -4.62 -6.90 -18.48
C PRO A 177 -5.40 -8.04 -17.80
N LYS A 178 -4.91 -9.28 -17.81
CA LYS A 178 -5.57 -10.41 -17.14
C LYS A 178 -5.30 -10.35 -15.64
N PHE A 179 -4.06 -10.12 -15.22
CA PHE A 179 -3.71 -9.92 -13.82
C PHE A 179 -4.40 -8.66 -13.27
N SER A 180 -4.40 -7.57 -14.03
CA SER A 180 -5.11 -6.32 -13.68
C SER A 180 -6.61 -6.55 -13.42
N ARG A 181 -7.29 -7.41 -14.19
CA ARG A 181 -8.70 -7.75 -13.94
C ARG A 181 -8.90 -8.53 -12.64
N ILE A 182 -7.97 -9.43 -12.30
CA ILE A 182 -8.02 -10.19 -11.05
C ILE A 182 -7.79 -9.24 -9.87
N ALA A 183 -6.70 -8.48 -9.90
CA ALA A 183 -6.37 -7.47 -8.91
C ALA A 183 -7.51 -6.47 -8.71
N SER A 184 -8.08 -5.96 -9.80
CA SER A 184 -9.22 -5.04 -9.74
C SER A 184 -10.45 -5.65 -9.05
N GLY A 185 -10.69 -6.94 -9.26
CA GLY A 185 -11.77 -7.67 -8.59
C GLY A 185 -11.54 -7.83 -7.09
N LEU A 186 -10.30 -8.11 -6.68
CA LEU A 186 -9.91 -8.24 -5.28
C LEU A 186 -9.91 -6.88 -4.54
N ALA A 187 -9.45 -5.83 -5.20
CA ALA A 187 -9.38 -4.47 -4.66
C ALA A 187 -10.71 -3.70 -4.73
N GLU A 188 -11.72 -4.23 -5.42
CA GLU A 188 -13.02 -3.60 -5.68
C GLU A 188 -12.93 -2.23 -6.38
N LYS A 189 -11.87 -2.01 -7.14
CA LYS A 189 -11.62 -0.81 -7.94
C LYS A 189 -10.65 -1.11 -9.07
N HIS A 190 -10.44 -0.16 -9.97
CA HIS A 190 -9.44 -0.34 -11.02
C HIS A 190 -8.03 -0.37 -10.43
N VAL A 191 -7.29 -1.43 -10.74
CA VAL A 191 -5.87 -1.64 -10.41
C VAL A 191 -5.16 -2.16 -11.66
N ASP A 192 -4.05 -1.53 -12.01
CA ASP A 192 -3.12 -2.01 -13.03
C ASP A 192 -2.07 -2.91 -12.38
N VAL A 193 -1.78 -4.07 -12.99
CA VAL A 193 -0.68 -4.95 -12.57
C VAL A 193 0.49 -4.74 -13.52
N ASN A 194 1.53 -4.12 -13.00
CA ASN A 194 2.79 -3.89 -13.69
C ASN A 194 3.70 -5.10 -13.52
N CYS A 195 3.95 -5.81 -14.61
CA CYS A 195 4.98 -6.83 -14.70
C CYS A 195 6.28 -6.19 -15.19
N TRP A 196 7.29 -6.16 -14.32
CA TRP A 196 8.56 -5.49 -14.62
C TRP A 196 9.56 -6.44 -15.26
N SER A 197 10.27 -5.96 -16.28
CA SER A 197 11.46 -6.68 -16.78
C SER A 197 12.58 -6.63 -15.74
N ARG A 198 13.49 -7.62 -15.75
CA ARG A 198 14.62 -7.70 -14.80
C ARG A 198 15.44 -6.40 -14.72
N VAL A 199 15.75 -5.80 -15.86
CA VAL A 199 16.52 -4.55 -15.93
C VAL A 199 15.77 -3.38 -15.32
N ASP A 200 14.48 -3.27 -15.60
CA ASP A 200 13.66 -2.17 -15.09
C ASP A 200 13.31 -2.38 -13.61
N TRP A 201 13.12 -3.62 -13.15
CA TRP A 201 12.93 -3.95 -11.74
C TRP A 201 14.10 -3.48 -10.88
N THR A 202 15.34 -3.75 -11.29
CA THR A 202 16.54 -3.23 -10.60
C THR A 202 16.59 -1.70 -10.54
N ARG A 203 16.07 -1.01 -11.56
CA ARG A 203 16.01 0.45 -11.59
C ARG A 203 14.91 0.98 -10.69
N LEU A 204 13.73 0.36 -10.72
CA LEU A 204 12.61 0.68 -9.86
C LEU A 204 13.01 0.53 -8.40
N LEU A 205 13.54 -0.63 -8.00
CA LEU A 205 13.97 -0.87 -6.61
C LEU A 205 15.06 0.11 -6.15
N ARG A 206 15.91 0.61 -7.05
CA ARG A 206 16.88 1.67 -6.69
C ARG A 206 16.19 2.97 -6.31
N GLU A 207 15.11 3.33 -7.01
CA GLU A 207 14.31 4.51 -6.71
C GLU A 207 13.48 4.30 -5.44
N GLU A 208 12.85 3.13 -5.30
CA GLU A 208 12.08 2.77 -4.11
C GLU A 208 12.95 2.78 -2.88
N LYS A 209 14.12 2.11 -2.89
CA LYS A 209 15.08 2.15 -1.77
C LYS A 209 15.48 3.57 -1.38
N ALA A 210 15.60 4.46 -2.36
CA ALA A 210 15.94 5.85 -2.10
C ALA A 210 14.79 6.57 -1.39
N TYR A 211 13.53 6.29 -1.77
CA TYR A 211 12.35 6.90 -1.16
C TYR A 211 11.95 6.24 0.16
N THR A 212 11.75 4.93 0.17
CA THR A 212 11.26 4.15 1.30
C THR A 212 12.33 3.78 2.32
N LEU A 213 13.58 4.25 2.14
CA LEU A 213 14.70 3.98 3.04
C LEU A 213 14.93 2.49 3.34
N HIS A 214 14.89 1.65 2.30
CA HIS A 214 15.06 0.20 2.36
C HIS A 214 13.89 -0.61 2.94
N HIS A 215 12.71 -0.02 3.13
CA HIS A 215 11.50 -0.82 3.38
C HIS A 215 11.12 -1.69 2.17
N ILE A 216 11.49 -1.24 0.96
CA ILE A 216 11.46 -2.04 -0.28
C ILE A 216 12.92 -2.30 -0.68
N ASP A 217 13.27 -3.56 -0.98
CA ASP A 217 14.65 -3.96 -1.26
C ASP A 217 14.82 -4.98 -2.40
N ASP A 218 16.01 -5.56 -2.55
CA ASP A 218 16.31 -6.49 -3.66
C ASP A 218 15.57 -7.84 -3.55
N ASN A 219 15.00 -8.14 -2.38
CA ASN A 219 14.23 -9.36 -2.12
C ASN A 219 12.72 -9.14 -2.24
N THR A 220 12.26 -7.91 -2.53
CA THR A 220 10.85 -7.61 -2.74
C THR A 220 10.33 -8.38 -3.96
N LEU A 221 9.23 -9.11 -3.76
CA LEU A 221 8.54 -9.89 -4.82
C LEU A 221 7.38 -9.11 -5.46
N GLY A 222 6.75 -8.24 -4.68
CA GLY A 222 5.68 -7.36 -5.10
C GLY A 222 5.57 -6.18 -4.15
N PHE A 223 4.98 -5.08 -4.62
CA PHE A 223 4.53 -4.01 -3.74
C PHE A 223 3.39 -3.23 -4.37
N ALA A 224 2.53 -2.68 -3.50
CA ALA A 224 1.50 -1.72 -3.86
C ALA A 224 1.38 -0.63 -2.78
N GLY A 225 1.03 0.59 -3.21
CA GLY A 225 0.71 1.67 -2.28
C GLY A 225 -0.64 1.43 -1.58
N VAL A 226 -0.75 1.83 -0.31
CA VAL A 226 -2.03 1.78 0.41
C VAL A 226 -3.05 2.70 -0.27
N GLY A 227 -4.20 2.12 -0.67
CA GLY A 227 -5.19 2.86 -1.45
C GLY A 227 -4.74 3.19 -2.88
N GLY A 228 -3.65 2.59 -3.35
CA GLY A 228 -3.05 2.75 -4.67
C GLY A 228 -3.93 2.29 -5.82
N ALA A 229 -3.41 2.33 -7.04
CA ALA A 229 -4.09 1.81 -8.23
C ALA A 229 -3.15 0.92 -9.05
N ARG A 230 -2.05 0.45 -8.45
CA ARG A 230 -1.00 -0.30 -9.13
C ARG A 230 -0.43 -1.37 -8.21
N ASP A 231 -0.25 -2.56 -8.77
CA ASP A 231 0.58 -3.61 -8.22
C ASP A 231 1.87 -3.67 -9.04
N ASN A 232 3.02 -3.61 -8.38
CA ASN A 232 4.32 -3.75 -9.03
C ASN A 232 4.90 -5.11 -8.69
N LEU A 233 4.96 -6.00 -9.67
CA LEU A 233 5.41 -7.38 -9.47
C LEU A 233 6.82 -7.60 -10.02
N SER A 234 7.61 -8.38 -9.29
CA SER A 234 8.95 -8.76 -9.73
C SER A 234 8.89 -9.63 -11.00
N PRO A 235 9.99 -9.70 -11.77
CA PRO A 235 10.07 -10.58 -12.93
C PRO A 235 9.77 -12.03 -12.59
N GLU A 236 10.26 -12.54 -11.46
CA GLU A 236 10.07 -13.93 -11.02
C GLU A 236 8.59 -14.26 -10.73
N VAL A 237 7.88 -13.30 -10.12
CA VAL A 237 6.44 -13.43 -9.88
C VAL A 237 5.69 -13.46 -11.21
N CYS A 238 5.96 -12.50 -12.11
CA CYS A 238 5.30 -12.46 -13.41
C CYS A 238 5.63 -13.66 -14.29
N ASP A 239 6.89 -14.12 -14.32
CA ASP A 239 7.30 -15.33 -15.05
C ASP A 239 6.48 -16.55 -14.56
N SER A 240 6.31 -16.70 -13.25
CA SER A 240 5.52 -17.80 -12.65
C SER A 240 4.01 -17.69 -12.96
N LEU A 241 3.46 -16.48 -12.89
CA LEU A 241 2.05 -16.24 -13.25
C LEU A 241 1.80 -16.49 -14.74
N ASP A 242 2.75 -16.12 -15.61
CA ASP A 242 2.69 -16.34 -17.04
C ASP A 242 2.74 -17.82 -17.41
N GLU A 243 3.57 -18.60 -16.71
CA GLU A 243 3.60 -20.06 -16.85
C GLU A 243 2.22 -20.68 -16.62
N LEU A 244 1.52 -20.25 -15.56
CA LEU A 244 0.18 -20.74 -15.26
C LEU A 244 -0.88 -20.23 -16.25
N GLN A 245 -0.94 -18.91 -16.46
CA GLN A 245 -2.02 -18.25 -17.19
C GLN A 245 -1.92 -18.40 -18.70
N TYR A 246 -0.73 -18.27 -19.27
CA TYR A 246 -0.54 -18.20 -20.72
C TYR A 246 0.09 -19.44 -21.31
N GLN A 247 0.91 -20.15 -20.53
CA GLN A 247 1.53 -21.40 -20.97
C GLN A 247 0.81 -22.64 -20.45
N HIS A 248 -0.17 -22.47 -19.55
CA HIS A 248 -0.95 -23.54 -18.93
C HIS A 248 -0.09 -24.62 -18.27
N ARG A 249 1.07 -24.21 -17.73
CA ARG A 249 2.00 -25.08 -17.02
C ARG A 249 1.61 -25.14 -15.55
N MET A 250 1.45 -26.36 -15.06
CA MET A 250 1.18 -26.67 -13.67
C MET A 250 2.31 -27.56 -13.15
N PRO A 251 3.39 -26.99 -12.58
CA PRO A 251 4.54 -27.77 -12.15
C PRO A 251 4.15 -28.84 -11.13
N GLY A 252 4.76 -30.03 -11.27
CA GLY A 252 4.55 -31.17 -10.37
C GLY A 252 5.54 -31.23 -9.19
N ALA A 253 6.76 -30.70 -9.37
CA ALA A 253 7.80 -30.71 -8.33
C ALA A 253 7.49 -29.70 -7.22
N MET A 254 7.81 -30.05 -5.96
CA MET A 254 7.43 -29.26 -4.79
C MET A 254 8.01 -27.84 -4.82
N ASP A 255 9.30 -27.68 -5.11
CA ASP A 255 9.94 -26.36 -5.11
C ASP A 255 9.33 -25.43 -6.17
N ALA A 256 9.05 -25.97 -7.36
CA ALA A 256 8.38 -25.22 -8.43
C ALA A 256 6.92 -24.89 -8.08
N LYS A 257 6.20 -25.79 -7.38
CA LYS A 257 4.86 -25.49 -6.85
C LYS A 257 4.91 -24.38 -5.80
N LEU A 258 5.92 -24.38 -4.92
CA LEU A 258 6.06 -23.34 -3.90
C LEU A 258 6.30 -21.98 -4.55
N LEU A 259 7.21 -21.89 -5.54
CA LEU A 259 7.42 -20.65 -6.29
C LEU A 259 6.14 -20.13 -6.97
N LEU A 260 5.39 -21.03 -7.63
CA LEU A 260 4.10 -20.66 -8.21
C LEU A 260 3.07 -20.25 -7.16
N ALA A 261 3.01 -20.97 -6.03
CA ALA A 261 2.10 -20.66 -4.94
C ALA A 261 2.40 -19.27 -4.34
N THR A 262 3.67 -18.94 -4.12
CA THR A 262 4.13 -17.61 -3.72
C THR A 262 3.69 -16.55 -4.73
N ALA A 263 3.92 -16.76 -6.03
CA ALA A 263 3.50 -15.80 -7.06
C ALA A 263 1.97 -15.55 -7.07
N VAL A 264 1.16 -16.59 -6.91
CA VAL A 264 -0.30 -16.48 -6.81
C VAL A 264 -0.71 -15.75 -5.53
N VAL A 265 -0.05 -16.01 -4.40
CA VAL A 265 -0.31 -15.29 -3.15
C VAL A 265 0.07 -13.81 -3.31
N THR A 266 1.21 -13.48 -3.92
CA THR A 266 1.64 -12.09 -4.15
C THR A 266 0.59 -11.34 -4.98
N LEU A 267 0.09 -11.92 -6.08
CA LEU A 267 -1.01 -11.33 -6.85
C LEU A 267 -2.32 -11.18 -6.05
N SER A 268 -2.51 -12.00 -5.01
CA SER A 268 -3.67 -11.89 -4.11
C SER A 268 -3.45 -10.89 -2.98
N HIS A 269 -2.18 -10.65 -2.61
CA HIS A 269 -1.70 -9.78 -1.53
C HIS A 269 -1.73 -8.30 -1.93
N GLU A 270 -1.04 -7.93 -3.01
CA GLU A 270 -0.90 -6.51 -3.38
C GLU A 270 -2.25 -5.77 -3.58
N PRO A 271 -3.29 -6.41 -4.13
CA PRO A 271 -4.63 -5.81 -4.19
C PRO A 271 -5.24 -5.47 -2.83
N GLN A 272 -4.84 -6.14 -1.73
CA GLN A 272 -5.30 -5.81 -0.38
C GLN A 272 -4.80 -4.43 0.05
N HIS A 273 -3.54 -4.08 -0.27
CA HIS A 273 -3.02 -2.74 -0.05
C HIS A 273 -3.77 -1.71 -0.88
N ASN A 274 -4.05 -2.00 -2.15
CA ASN A 274 -4.90 -1.12 -2.97
C ASN A 274 -6.30 -0.95 -2.36
N LYS A 275 -6.88 -1.98 -1.73
CA LYS A 275 -8.16 -1.88 -1.00
C LYS A 275 -8.07 -1.02 0.27
N GLY A 276 -6.87 -0.67 0.72
CA GLY A 276 -6.60 0.16 1.88
C GLY A 276 -6.20 -0.62 3.12
N ILE A 277 -5.88 -1.91 3.00
CA ILE A 277 -5.36 -2.71 4.10
C ILE A 277 -3.86 -2.44 4.22
N ALA A 278 -3.46 -1.74 5.28
CA ALA A 278 -2.05 -1.36 5.48
C ALA A 278 -1.22 -2.36 6.29
N VAL A 279 -1.87 -3.34 6.94
CA VAL A 279 -1.19 -4.29 7.82
C VAL A 279 -0.78 -5.51 7.00
N GLU A 280 0.54 -5.71 6.81
CA GLU A 280 1.14 -6.83 6.08
C GLU A 280 0.54 -8.19 6.46
N ALA A 281 0.52 -8.53 7.76
CA ALA A 281 -0.06 -9.80 8.21
C ALA A 281 -1.56 -9.97 7.93
N GLN A 282 -2.32 -8.87 7.83
CA GLN A 282 -3.73 -8.93 7.44
C GLN A 282 -3.86 -9.13 5.93
N ALA A 283 -3.10 -8.37 5.13
CA ALA A 283 -3.06 -8.51 3.68
C ALA A 283 -2.65 -9.92 3.27
N GLU A 284 -1.60 -10.46 3.90
CA GLU A 284 -1.11 -11.82 3.70
C GLU A 284 -2.16 -12.86 4.05
N CYS A 285 -2.80 -12.74 5.21
CA CYS A 285 -3.83 -13.69 5.61
C CYS A 285 -5.01 -13.75 4.63
N TYR A 286 -5.47 -12.59 4.16
CA TYR A 286 -6.53 -12.52 3.16
C TYR A 286 -6.05 -13.07 1.82
N ALA A 287 -4.80 -12.80 1.43
CA ALA A 287 -4.20 -13.34 0.21
C ALA A 287 -4.22 -14.88 0.21
N ILE A 288 -3.81 -15.52 1.31
CA ILE A 288 -3.80 -16.99 1.45
C ILE A 288 -5.21 -17.57 1.34
N GLN A 289 -6.22 -16.94 1.92
CA GLN A 289 -7.61 -17.41 1.82
C GLN A 289 -8.17 -17.23 0.40
N LEU A 290 -7.77 -16.16 -0.30
CA LEU A 290 -8.24 -15.83 -1.65
C LEU A 290 -7.44 -16.54 -2.75
N MET A 291 -6.24 -17.05 -2.47
CA MET A 291 -5.31 -17.54 -3.49
C MET A 291 -5.86 -18.70 -4.32
N ARG A 292 -6.74 -19.54 -3.73
CA ARG A 292 -7.40 -20.63 -4.48
C ARG A 292 -8.29 -20.06 -5.59
N GLU A 293 -9.08 -19.03 -5.28
CA GLU A 293 -9.91 -18.36 -6.28
C GLU A 293 -9.04 -17.63 -7.32
N THR A 294 -7.97 -16.97 -6.88
CA THR A 294 -7.00 -16.31 -7.76
C THR A 294 -6.37 -17.31 -8.74
N ALA A 295 -5.89 -18.46 -8.27
CA ALA A 295 -5.32 -19.51 -9.12
C ALA A 295 -6.34 -20.04 -10.14
N VAL A 296 -7.60 -20.26 -9.75
CA VAL A 296 -8.66 -20.67 -10.69
C VAL A 296 -8.91 -19.60 -11.74
N LYS A 297 -8.94 -18.32 -11.34
CA LYS A 297 -9.06 -17.20 -12.29
C LYS A 297 -7.86 -17.12 -13.25
N LEU A 298 -6.69 -17.58 -12.84
CA LEU A 298 -5.48 -17.74 -13.66
C LEU A 298 -5.51 -19.00 -14.54
N GLY A 299 -6.56 -19.82 -14.49
CA GLY A 299 -6.71 -21.02 -15.32
C GLY A 299 -6.25 -22.33 -14.66
N ALA A 300 -5.90 -22.32 -13.37
CA ALA A 300 -5.65 -23.56 -12.64
C ALA A 300 -6.93 -24.41 -12.52
N ALA A 301 -6.78 -25.74 -12.60
CA ALA A 301 -7.85 -26.63 -12.18
C ALA A 301 -8.13 -26.46 -10.68
N PRO A 302 -9.39 -26.54 -10.19
CA PRO A 302 -9.72 -26.32 -8.79
C PRO A 302 -8.91 -27.18 -7.80
N ALA A 303 -8.65 -28.43 -8.14
CA ALA A 303 -7.83 -29.33 -7.32
C ALA A 303 -6.36 -28.86 -7.22
N TYR A 304 -5.80 -28.35 -8.31
CA TYR A 304 -4.43 -27.82 -8.33
C TYR A 304 -4.35 -26.49 -7.58
N ALA A 305 -5.34 -25.62 -7.72
CA ALA A 305 -5.44 -24.38 -6.95
C ALA A 305 -5.49 -24.63 -5.43
N ALA A 306 -6.27 -25.61 -4.99
CA ALA A 306 -6.31 -26.04 -3.59
C ALA A 306 -4.96 -26.63 -3.13
N GLU A 307 -4.25 -27.33 -4.02
CA GLU A 307 -2.91 -27.83 -3.74
C GLU A 307 -1.91 -26.68 -3.54
N LEU A 308 -1.90 -25.66 -4.40
CA LEU A 308 -1.04 -24.48 -4.24
C LEU A 308 -1.30 -23.78 -2.90
N GLN A 309 -2.56 -23.63 -2.52
CA GLN A 309 -2.94 -23.04 -1.22
C GLN A 309 -2.38 -23.84 -0.05
N ARG A 310 -2.51 -25.17 -0.09
CA ARG A 310 -1.95 -26.04 0.94
C ARG A 310 -0.42 -25.97 0.99
N VAL A 311 0.25 -25.92 -0.17
CA VAL A 311 1.73 -25.83 -0.25
C VAL A 311 2.22 -24.55 0.39
N TYR A 312 1.60 -23.41 0.11
CA TYR A 312 1.96 -22.13 0.72
C TYR A 312 1.66 -22.11 2.22
N TRP A 313 0.45 -22.54 2.62
CA TRP A 313 0.04 -22.55 4.03
C TRP A 313 0.95 -23.39 4.93
N GLN A 314 1.50 -24.50 4.41
CA GLN A 314 2.46 -25.34 5.13
C GLN A 314 3.79 -24.65 5.45
N ARG A 315 4.07 -23.49 4.83
CA ARG A 315 5.28 -22.68 5.01
C ARG A 315 4.99 -21.32 5.62
N TYR A 316 3.74 -21.02 5.95
CA TYR A 316 3.35 -19.71 6.48
C TYR A 316 4.08 -19.37 7.79
N ASP A 317 4.52 -20.35 8.57
CA ASP A 317 5.33 -20.13 9.76
C ASP A 317 6.79 -19.74 9.45
N GLU A 318 7.27 -19.97 8.22
CA GLU A 318 8.58 -19.55 7.72
C GLU A 318 8.58 -18.08 7.25
N GLU A 319 7.40 -17.45 7.09
CA GLU A 319 7.28 -16.05 6.67
C GLU A 319 7.89 -15.06 7.67
N LEU A 320 8.23 -13.86 7.18
CA LEU A 320 8.73 -12.79 8.03
C LEU A 320 7.74 -12.47 9.17
N PRO A 321 8.21 -12.12 10.38
CA PRO A 321 7.31 -11.84 11.51
C PRO A 321 6.24 -10.78 11.22
N SER A 322 6.50 -9.81 10.35
CA SER A 322 5.53 -8.77 9.97
C SER A 322 4.38 -9.29 9.10
N TYR A 323 4.56 -10.41 8.39
CA TYR A 323 3.57 -11.05 7.53
C TYR A 323 2.74 -12.11 8.27
N ARG A 324 3.06 -12.36 9.54
CA ARG A 324 2.39 -13.37 10.36
C ARG A 324 1.58 -12.73 11.47
N SER A 325 0.39 -13.28 11.70
CA SER A 325 -0.46 -12.89 12.82
C SER A 325 -1.22 -14.09 13.39
N PRO A 326 -1.36 -14.20 14.73
CA PRO A 326 -2.24 -15.19 15.34
C PRO A 326 -3.72 -14.96 15.00
N GLU A 327 -4.08 -13.78 14.50
CA GLU A 327 -5.43 -13.50 13.99
C GLU A 327 -5.70 -14.18 12.64
N CYS A 328 -4.66 -14.71 11.98
CA CYS A 328 -4.80 -15.49 10.76
C CYS A 328 -5.08 -16.96 11.06
N ALA A 329 -6.29 -17.25 11.52
CA ALA A 329 -6.76 -18.60 11.78
C ALA A 329 -8.28 -18.67 11.69
N ASN A 330 -8.80 -19.89 11.53
CA ASN A 330 -10.23 -20.17 11.54
C ASN A 330 -10.94 -19.54 12.76
N GLY A 331 -11.98 -18.75 12.49
CA GLY A 331 -12.81 -18.06 13.46
C GLY A 331 -12.15 -16.86 14.16
N ARG A 332 -10.98 -16.40 13.69
CA ARG A 332 -10.26 -15.25 14.25
C ARG A 332 -10.51 -13.96 13.46
N ALA A 333 -9.91 -12.86 13.90
CA ALA A 333 -10.22 -11.54 13.35
C ALA A 333 -9.88 -11.39 11.86
N TYR A 334 -8.97 -12.21 11.31
CA TYR A 334 -8.63 -12.20 9.88
C TYR A 334 -9.24 -13.37 9.10
N ASP A 335 -10.21 -14.10 9.65
CA ASP A 335 -10.99 -15.07 8.88
C ASP A 335 -12.03 -14.33 8.00
N LEU A 336 -11.97 -14.54 6.69
CA LEU A 336 -12.91 -13.97 5.72
C LEU A 336 -14.28 -14.67 5.73
N ASP A 337 -14.35 -15.91 6.22
CA ASP A 337 -15.60 -16.69 6.32
C ASP A 337 -15.69 -17.41 7.68
N PRO A 338 -15.90 -16.66 8.79
CA PRO A 338 -15.95 -17.23 10.14
C PRO A 338 -17.17 -18.15 10.38
N ALA A 339 -18.10 -18.24 9.43
CA ALA A 339 -19.22 -19.18 9.48
C ALA A 339 -18.84 -20.57 8.96
N SER A 340 -17.76 -20.68 8.18
CA SER A 340 -17.20 -21.92 7.68
C SER A 340 -16.21 -22.52 8.68
N SER A 341 -16.11 -23.84 8.72
CA SER A 341 -15.03 -24.53 9.45
C SER A 341 -13.80 -24.81 8.57
N THR A 342 -13.86 -24.45 7.28
CA THR A 342 -12.78 -24.64 6.32
C THR A 342 -11.86 -23.41 6.30
N PHE A 343 -10.57 -23.62 6.51
CA PHE A 343 -9.54 -22.58 6.51
C PHE A 343 -8.16 -23.18 6.16
N PRO A 344 -7.25 -22.42 5.53
CA PRO A 344 -7.53 -21.17 4.82
C PRO A 344 -8.36 -21.39 3.55
#